data_AF-A0ABC8Z6V2-F1
#
_entry.id   AF-A0ABC8Z6V2-F1
#
_cell.length_a   1.000
_cell.length_b   1.000
_cell.length_c   1.000
_cell.angle_alpha   90.00
_cell.angle_beta   90.00
_cell.angle_gamma   90.00
#
_symmetry.space_group_name_H-M   'P 1'
#
loop_
_entity.id
_entity.type
_entity.pdbx_description
1 polymer ?
#
loop_
_entity_poly.entity_id
_entity_poly.type
_entity_poly.pdbx_seq_one_letter_code
_entity_poly.pdbx_strand_id
1 'polypeptide(L)'
;MESGLLRKYASDAGGLRAARHGPHGHSASARTAHSMSASALRKKSDASLVRKVPFAPLRPLLANLQEVFLGTKLAVLFPAVPLAIAARYAHFGQVWVFALSLLGLIPLAERVSFLTEQIAIYTGPTVGGLLNATCGNATELIIALFALMQGKIEVVKCSLLGSVLSNLLLVLGTSLFCGGIVNLGVDQPYDRKQADVSTGLLILGVLCQSLPLMLRYAVGAGEHSIAADTTGLDLSRACSIVMLLAYVAYLFFQLKTHTQLFEPQEVDEDGEDQEEAVIGFGSGLFWLAFKTVLIAILSEFVVGTIEPTSQSWGLSVSFISIILLPIVGNAAEHAGAIIFALKNKLDITLGVALGSATQISMFVVPLSVIVAWIAGIQMDLDFKLVETGSLFVSVIVTSFTLQDGTSHYLKGILLLLCYIVIGACFFVTRQPSSHANGNGAGMAVPSGTWNAQVA
;
A
#
# COMPACT_ATOMS: atom_id res chain seq x y z
N MET A 1 18.11 69.68 -17.07
CA MET A 1 17.82 69.85 -15.63
C MET A 1 17.35 68.49 -15.10
N GLU A 2 18.22 67.50 -15.29
CA GLU A 2 18.07 66.08 -14.96
C GLU A 2 19.30 65.72 -14.12
N SER A 3 19.15 65.73 -12.80
CA SER A 3 20.18 65.26 -11.86
C SER A 3 19.60 65.17 -10.46
N GLY A 4 18.68 64.21 -10.25
CA GLY A 4 18.01 64.05 -8.95
C GLY A 4 17.61 62.64 -8.53
N LEU A 5 18.01 61.58 -9.26
CA LEU A 5 17.46 60.24 -9.00
C LEU A 5 18.43 59.05 -9.16
N LEU A 6 19.76 59.25 -9.08
CA LEU A 6 20.73 58.15 -9.24
C LEU A 6 21.95 58.17 -8.31
N ARG A 7 21.82 58.55 -7.02
CA ARG A 7 22.93 58.33 -6.05
C ARG A 7 22.50 58.40 -4.59
N LYS A 8 22.02 57.28 -4.04
CA LYS A 8 22.28 56.89 -2.64
C LYS A 8 21.85 55.44 -2.32
N TYR A 9 22.19 54.51 -3.21
CA TYR A 9 22.39 53.11 -2.84
C TYR A 9 23.89 52.92 -2.56
N ALA A 10 24.34 53.32 -1.37
CA ALA A 10 25.67 53.03 -0.83
C ALA A 10 25.75 53.60 0.59
N SER A 11 25.46 52.76 1.59
CA SER A 11 25.95 52.82 2.98
C SER A 11 24.94 52.14 3.88
N ASP A 12 25.01 50.82 3.97
CA ASP A 12 24.78 50.07 5.22
C ASP A 12 25.42 48.69 5.03
N ALA A 13 26.75 48.70 5.02
CA ALA A 13 27.59 47.52 5.12
C ALA A 13 28.31 47.62 6.48
N GLY A 14 27.95 46.74 7.42
CA GLY A 14 28.61 46.71 8.72
C GLY A 14 27.93 45.78 9.71
N GLY A 15 28.10 44.45 9.54
CA GLY A 15 27.60 43.51 10.53
C GLY A 15 27.74 42.01 10.21
N LEU A 16 28.69 41.59 9.38
CA LEU A 16 29.00 40.15 9.23
C LEU A 16 29.78 39.67 10.47
N ARG A 17 29.08 39.10 11.45
CA ARG A 17 29.67 38.16 12.40
C ARG A 17 29.56 36.75 11.80
N ALA A 18 30.69 36.23 11.37
CA ALA A 18 30.85 34.86 10.91
C ALA A 18 30.45 33.87 12.01
N ALA A 19 29.32 33.18 11.82
CA ALA A 19 29.03 31.94 12.53
C ALA A 19 29.91 30.85 11.91
N ARG A 20 30.93 30.42 12.66
CA ARG A 20 31.77 29.27 12.33
C ARG A 20 30.87 28.03 12.24
N HIS A 21 30.72 27.45 11.05
CA HIS A 21 30.33 26.05 10.93
C HIS A 21 31.46 25.19 11.50
N GLY A 22 31.22 24.55 12.64
CA GLY A 22 32.03 23.44 13.11
C GLY A 22 31.81 22.21 12.22
N PRO A 23 32.84 21.39 11.97
CA PRO A 23 32.73 20.23 11.09
C PRO A 23 32.16 19.03 11.86
N HIS A 24 30.97 19.13 12.44
CA HIS A 24 30.25 17.99 13.04
C HIS A 24 28.74 18.21 12.94
N GLY A 25 28.22 18.23 11.71
CA GLY A 25 26.79 18.02 11.47
C GLY A 25 26.55 16.52 11.40
N HIS A 26 26.00 15.93 12.47
CA HIS A 26 25.44 14.59 12.38
C HIS A 26 24.39 14.60 11.26
N SER A 27 24.56 13.72 10.27
CA SER A 27 23.58 13.49 9.22
C SER A 27 22.25 13.14 9.89
N ALA A 28 21.30 14.08 9.86
CA ALA A 28 19.93 13.78 10.22
C ALA A 28 19.45 12.60 9.36
N SER A 29 18.88 11.59 10.00
CA SER A 29 18.31 10.45 9.29
C SER A 29 17.09 10.93 8.51
N ALA A 30 17.20 11.04 7.18
CA ALA A 30 16.11 11.43 6.30
C ALA A 30 14.98 10.38 6.39
N ARG A 31 13.96 10.67 7.19
CA ARG A 31 12.74 9.85 7.26
C ARG A 31 11.81 10.27 6.13
N THR A 32 11.13 9.30 5.54
CA THR A 32 10.12 9.59 4.51
C THR A 32 8.73 9.57 5.15
N ALA A 33 7.79 10.34 4.64
CA ALA A 33 6.38 10.31 5.10
C ALA A 33 5.82 8.89 5.25
N HIS A 34 6.16 8.00 4.29
CA HIS A 34 5.75 6.60 4.29
C HIS A 34 6.25 5.80 5.51
N SER A 35 7.45 6.09 6.03
CA SER A 35 8.00 5.36 7.17
C SER A 35 7.36 5.75 8.51
N MET A 36 6.57 6.83 8.56
CA MET A 36 6.04 7.38 9.82
C MET A 36 4.68 6.79 10.23
N SER A 37 4.03 5.95 9.43
CA SER A 37 2.68 5.47 9.73
C SER A 37 2.61 4.65 11.04
N ALA A 38 3.64 3.84 11.31
CA ALA A 38 3.71 3.01 12.51
C ALA A 38 3.96 3.84 13.79
N SER A 39 4.71 4.94 13.71
CA SER A 39 4.97 5.81 14.87
C SER A 39 3.68 6.49 15.37
N ALA A 40 2.71 6.78 14.50
CA ALA A 40 1.41 7.33 14.89
C ALA A 40 0.57 6.38 15.78
N LEU A 41 0.74 5.07 15.64
CA LEU A 41 0.01 4.04 16.40
C LEU A 41 0.70 3.64 17.72
N ARG A 42 1.92 4.15 17.95
CA ARG A 42 2.70 3.88 19.13
C ARG A 42 2.01 4.44 20.38
N LYS A 43 1.88 3.60 21.41
CA LYS A 43 1.50 4.04 22.76
C LYS A 43 2.79 4.39 23.51
N LYS A 44 2.87 5.54 24.19
CA LYS A 44 3.98 5.82 25.12
C LYS A 44 4.00 4.71 26.18
N SER A 45 5.00 3.85 26.13
CA SER A 45 5.11 2.69 27.00
C SER A 45 5.38 3.12 28.43
N ASP A 46 4.43 2.87 29.34
CA ASP A 46 4.64 3.04 30.77
C ASP A 46 5.70 2.04 31.25
N ALA A 47 6.93 2.53 31.45
CA ALA A 47 8.07 1.76 31.97
C ALA A 47 7.85 1.25 33.41
N SER A 48 6.68 1.53 34.02
CA SER A 48 6.31 1.13 35.38
C SER A 48 6.16 -0.39 35.54
N LEU A 49 5.80 -1.13 34.48
CA LEU A 49 5.70 -2.59 34.50
C LEU A 49 7.06 -3.28 34.42
N VAL A 50 7.97 -2.80 33.57
CA VAL A 50 9.35 -3.31 33.44
C VAL A 50 10.19 -3.01 34.70
N ARG A 51 9.96 -1.85 35.33
CA ARG A 51 10.70 -1.42 36.53
C ARG A 51 10.44 -2.31 37.75
N LYS A 52 9.33 -3.05 37.78
CA LYS A 52 8.95 -3.99 38.85
C LYS A 52 9.63 -5.37 38.75
N VAL A 53 10.36 -5.67 37.68
CA VAL A 53 11.01 -6.98 37.50
C VAL A 53 12.35 -7.03 38.26
N PRO A 54 12.59 -8.01 39.15
CA PRO A 54 13.78 -8.05 40.01
C PRO A 54 15.07 -8.52 39.29
N PHE A 55 15.00 -9.18 38.14
CA PHE A 55 16.16 -9.72 37.41
C PHE A 55 16.71 -8.75 36.35
N ALA A 56 17.95 -8.28 36.55
CA ALA A 56 18.64 -7.31 35.67
C ALA A 56 18.82 -7.74 34.19
N PRO A 57 19.18 -9.00 33.85
CA PRO A 57 19.36 -9.39 32.44
C PRO A 57 18.04 -9.66 31.69
N LEU A 58 16.94 -9.90 32.41
CA LEU A 58 15.60 -10.10 31.84
C LEU A 58 14.88 -8.78 31.55
N ARG A 59 15.24 -7.68 32.22
CA ARG A 59 14.67 -6.35 31.96
C ARG A 59 14.77 -5.89 30.50
N PRO A 60 15.93 -5.94 29.81
CA PRO A 60 16.00 -5.53 28.41
C PRO A 60 15.17 -6.46 27.51
N LEU A 61 15.13 -7.77 27.78
CA LEU A 61 14.31 -8.72 27.04
C LEU A 61 12.80 -8.42 27.21
N LEU A 62 12.33 -8.26 28.46
CA LEU A 62 10.94 -7.92 28.75
C LEU A 62 10.55 -6.54 28.26
N ALA A 63 11.46 -5.56 28.28
CA ALA A 63 11.23 -4.24 27.69
C ALA A 63 11.03 -4.34 26.17
N ASN A 64 11.90 -5.10 25.47
CA ASN A 64 11.75 -5.36 24.04
C ASN A 64 10.43 -6.10 23.76
N LEU A 65 10.08 -7.10 24.56
CA LEU A 65 8.84 -7.88 24.39
C LEU A 65 7.59 -7.03 24.61
N GLN A 66 7.62 -6.13 25.60
CA GLN A 66 6.55 -5.18 25.86
C GLN A 66 6.42 -4.17 24.72
N GLU A 67 7.51 -3.59 24.21
CA GLU A 67 7.45 -2.62 23.09
C GLU A 67 6.95 -3.29 21.79
N VAL A 68 7.39 -4.53 21.53
CA VAL A 68 7.07 -5.26 20.28
C VAL A 68 5.66 -5.85 20.27
N PHE A 69 5.05 -6.16 21.41
CA PHE A 69 3.69 -6.71 21.46
C PHE A 69 2.65 -5.78 22.07
N LEU A 70 3.01 -4.96 23.05
CA LEU A 70 2.09 -4.11 23.82
C LEU A 70 2.26 -2.61 23.53
N GLY A 71 3.27 -2.22 22.75
CA GLY A 71 3.55 -0.83 22.38
C GLY A 71 2.61 -0.23 21.32
N THR A 72 1.58 -0.96 20.88
CA THR A 72 0.62 -0.52 19.85
C THR A 72 -0.81 -0.52 20.37
N LYS A 73 -1.63 0.43 19.88
CA LYS A 73 -3.08 0.43 20.12
C LYS A 73 -3.77 -0.84 19.56
N LEU A 74 -3.14 -1.49 18.58
CA LEU A 74 -3.62 -2.73 17.96
C LEU A 74 -3.27 -3.99 18.78
N ALA A 75 -2.66 -3.85 19.96
CA ALA A 75 -2.20 -4.99 20.75
C ALA A 75 -3.34 -5.94 21.16
N VAL A 76 -4.57 -5.40 21.24
CA VAL A 76 -5.80 -6.16 21.51
C VAL A 76 -6.04 -7.25 20.47
N LEU A 77 -5.51 -7.12 19.25
CA LEU A 77 -5.66 -8.09 18.17
C LEU A 77 -4.60 -9.21 18.19
N PHE A 78 -3.50 -9.08 18.95
CA PHE A 78 -2.46 -10.12 19.01
C PHE A 78 -2.95 -11.51 19.40
N PRO A 79 -3.93 -11.68 20.33
CA PRO A 79 -4.49 -12.99 20.63
C PRO A 79 -5.08 -13.72 19.41
N ALA A 80 -5.46 -13.00 18.34
CA ALA A 80 -5.95 -13.62 17.12
C ALA A 80 -4.89 -14.50 16.43
N VAL A 81 -3.59 -14.21 16.59
CA VAL A 81 -2.50 -14.99 16.00
C VAL A 81 -2.44 -16.42 16.57
N PRO A 82 -2.25 -16.65 17.89
CA PRO A 82 -2.27 -17.99 18.44
C PRO A 82 -3.65 -18.66 18.30
N LEU A 83 -4.75 -17.90 18.33
CA LEU A 83 -6.09 -18.44 18.10
C LEU A 83 -6.27 -18.96 16.67
N ALA A 84 -5.76 -18.27 15.65
CA ALA A 84 -5.79 -18.74 14.27
C ALA A 84 -5.02 -20.07 14.10
N ILE A 85 -3.83 -20.14 14.70
CA ILE A 85 -2.99 -21.35 14.71
C ILE A 85 -3.71 -22.49 15.42
N ALA A 86 -4.24 -22.25 16.63
CA ALA A 86 -5.00 -23.23 17.38
C ALA A 86 -6.25 -23.70 16.62
N ALA A 87 -7.01 -22.79 16.00
CA ALA A 87 -8.19 -23.11 15.20
C ALA A 87 -7.83 -24.00 14.00
N ARG A 88 -6.68 -23.77 13.35
CA ARG A 88 -6.21 -24.61 12.25
C ARG A 88 -5.89 -26.04 12.71
N TYR A 89 -5.16 -26.20 13.81
CA TYR A 89 -4.79 -27.52 14.32
C TYR A 89 -5.93 -28.27 15.00
N ALA A 90 -6.87 -27.54 15.60
CA ALA A 90 -8.09 -28.12 16.19
C ALA A 90 -9.19 -28.39 15.15
N HIS A 91 -8.92 -28.17 13.86
CA HIS A 91 -9.88 -28.35 12.75
C HIS A 91 -11.20 -27.58 12.96
N PHE A 92 -11.13 -26.36 13.50
CA PHE A 92 -12.28 -25.45 13.54
C PHE A 92 -12.71 -25.06 12.12
N GLY A 93 -13.92 -24.50 11.99
CA GLY A 93 -14.48 -24.11 10.70
C GLY A 93 -13.54 -23.18 9.91
N GLN A 94 -13.39 -23.42 8.60
CA GLN A 94 -12.46 -22.69 7.72
C GLN A 94 -12.69 -21.18 7.74
N VAL A 95 -13.94 -20.74 7.90
CA VAL A 95 -14.33 -19.33 8.04
C VAL A 95 -13.70 -18.69 9.28
N TRP A 96 -13.63 -19.42 10.40
CA TRP A 96 -13.00 -18.91 11.62
C TRP A 96 -11.49 -18.84 11.50
N VAL A 97 -10.88 -19.84 10.86
CA VAL A 97 -9.45 -19.80 10.53
C VAL A 97 -9.14 -18.58 9.67
N PHE A 98 -9.94 -18.33 8.62
CA PHE A 98 -9.83 -17.16 7.76
C PHE A 98 -9.95 -15.85 8.55
N ALA A 99 -11.03 -15.66 9.31
CA ALA A 99 -11.30 -14.44 10.07
C ALA A 99 -10.23 -14.17 11.14
N LEU A 100 -9.82 -15.18 11.90
CA LEU A 100 -8.78 -15.04 12.92
C LEU A 100 -7.41 -14.74 12.30
N SER A 101 -7.11 -15.34 11.14
CA SER A 101 -5.85 -15.08 10.44
C SER A 101 -5.80 -13.64 9.93
N LEU A 102 -6.89 -13.14 9.34
CA LEU A 102 -7.01 -11.73 8.96
C LEU A 102 -6.83 -10.79 10.16
N LEU A 103 -7.56 -11.03 11.26
CA LEU A 103 -7.42 -10.20 12.47
C LEU A 103 -6.00 -10.25 13.05
N GLY A 104 -5.32 -11.40 12.96
CA GLY A 104 -3.94 -11.56 13.41
C GLY A 104 -2.92 -10.85 12.51
N LEU A 105 -3.20 -10.71 11.21
CA LEU A 105 -2.31 -10.02 10.27
C LEU A 105 -2.24 -8.50 10.54
N ILE A 106 -3.33 -7.88 10.97
CA ILE A 106 -3.41 -6.42 11.25
C ILE A 106 -2.28 -5.94 12.19
N PRO A 107 -2.16 -6.47 13.44
CA PRO A 107 -1.10 -6.03 14.35
C PRO A 107 0.29 -6.52 13.94
N LEU A 108 0.40 -7.59 13.14
CA LEU A 108 1.69 -8.07 12.64
C LEU A 108 2.25 -7.14 11.56
N ALA A 109 1.42 -6.74 10.59
CA ALA A 109 1.78 -5.80 9.53
C ALA A 109 2.28 -4.47 10.12
N GLU A 110 1.55 -3.94 11.11
CA GLU A 110 1.93 -2.73 11.82
C GLU A 110 3.28 -2.84 12.52
N ARG A 111 3.52 -3.96 13.23
CA ARG A 111 4.81 -4.16 13.92
C ARG A 111 5.97 -4.41 12.97
N VAL A 112 5.75 -5.03 11.82
CA VAL A 112 6.80 -5.16 10.79
C VAL A 112 7.21 -3.78 10.28
N SER A 113 6.25 -2.92 9.94
CA SER A 113 6.51 -1.53 9.54
C SER A 113 7.27 -0.76 10.63
N PHE A 114 6.85 -0.87 11.89
CA PHE A 114 7.57 -0.27 13.03
C PHE A 114 9.02 -0.76 13.15
N LEU A 115 9.24 -2.08 13.12
CA LEU A 115 10.58 -2.66 13.24
C LEU A 115 11.49 -2.24 12.09
N THR A 116 10.93 -2.13 10.89
CA THR A 116 11.60 -1.59 9.72
C THR A 116 12.02 -0.14 9.90
N GLU A 117 11.16 0.71 10.47
CA GLU A 117 11.51 2.09 10.82
C GLU A 117 12.65 2.14 11.86
N GLN A 118 12.60 1.30 12.90
CA GLN A 118 13.66 1.24 13.91
C GLN A 118 15.01 0.77 13.34
N ILE A 119 15.00 -0.19 12.42
CA ILE A 119 16.22 -0.66 11.74
C ILE A 119 16.76 0.43 10.80
N ALA A 120 15.88 1.17 10.12
CA ALA A 120 16.26 2.22 9.17
C ALA A 120 17.10 3.33 9.84
N ILE A 121 16.87 3.61 11.13
CA ILE A 121 17.66 4.57 11.92
C ILE A 121 19.15 4.17 11.96
N TYR A 122 19.47 2.87 11.98
CA TYR A 122 20.85 2.37 12.04
C TYR A 122 21.50 2.19 10.67
N THR A 123 20.72 2.00 9.60
CA THR A 123 21.24 1.63 8.27
C THR A 123 21.47 2.83 7.35
N GLY A 124 21.06 4.03 7.76
CA GLY A 124 21.15 5.25 6.98
C GLY A 124 20.06 5.39 5.91
N PRO A 125 19.95 6.57 5.27
CA PRO A 125 18.79 6.92 4.43
C PRO A 125 18.53 5.99 3.25
N THR A 126 19.56 5.60 2.51
CA THR A 126 19.40 4.78 1.30
C THR A 126 19.00 3.34 1.63
N VAL A 127 19.70 2.68 2.54
CA VAL A 127 19.41 1.30 2.94
C VAL A 127 18.11 1.24 3.74
N GLY A 128 17.88 2.21 4.63
CA GLY A 128 16.64 2.35 5.37
C GLY A 128 15.43 2.57 4.45
N GLY A 129 15.57 3.43 3.45
CA GLY A 129 14.53 3.65 2.43
C GLY A 129 14.22 2.40 1.61
N LEU A 130 15.22 1.62 1.20
CA LEU A 130 15.01 0.35 0.50
C LEU A 130 14.36 -0.72 1.39
N LEU A 131 14.77 -0.78 2.67
CA LEU A 131 14.18 -1.68 3.65
C LEU A 131 12.72 -1.30 3.91
N ASN A 132 12.41 -0.01 3.99
CA ASN A 132 11.04 0.50 4.09
C ASN A 132 10.19 0.16 2.86
N ALA A 133 10.72 0.38 1.66
CA ALA A 133 10.03 0.02 0.41
C ALA A 133 9.67 -1.47 0.32
N THR A 134 10.54 -2.34 0.84
CA THR A 134 10.36 -3.79 0.75
C THR A 134 9.51 -4.33 1.90
N CYS A 135 9.85 -3.95 3.15
CA CYS A 135 9.21 -4.48 4.33
C CYS A 135 7.89 -3.77 4.68
N GLY A 136 7.69 -2.52 4.24
CA GLY A 136 6.43 -1.80 4.41
C GLY A 136 5.24 -2.53 3.75
N ASN A 137 5.47 -3.10 2.57
CA ASN A 137 4.48 -3.91 1.84
C ASN A 137 4.72 -5.42 1.99
N ALA A 138 5.43 -5.85 3.05
CA ALA A 138 5.79 -7.26 3.21
C ALA A 138 4.54 -8.14 3.32
N THR A 139 3.49 -7.66 3.97
CA THR A 139 2.25 -8.43 4.18
C THR A 139 1.60 -8.77 2.85
N GLU A 140 1.43 -7.77 1.98
CA GLU A 140 0.83 -7.87 0.65
C GLU A 140 1.69 -8.78 -0.25
N LEU A 141 3.01 -8.56 -0.24
CA LEU A 141 3.94 -9.37 -1.01
C LEU A 141 3.92 -10.84 -0.56
N ILE A 142 3.91 -11.11 0.74
CA ILE A 142 3.90 -12.48 1.27
C ILE A 142 2.58 -13.17 0.92
N ILE A 143 1.43 -12.51 1.10
CA ILE A 143 0.12 -13.06 0.71
C ILE A 143 0.11 -13.36 -0.80
N ALA A 144 0.59 -12.43 -1.63
CA ALA A 144 0.68 -12.59 -3.07
C ALA A 144 1.58 -13.78 -3.45
N LEU A 145 2.74 -13.94 -2.82
CA LEU A 145 3.65 -15.05 -3.10
C LEU A 145 3.04 -16.40 -2.72
N PHE A 146 2.39 -16.52 -1.55
CA PHE A 146 1.71 -17.77 -1.17
C PHE A 146 0.54 -18.10 -2.10
N ALA A 147 -0.27 -17.10 -2.47
CA ALA A 147 -1.33 -17.29 -3.45
C ALA A 147 -0.78 -17.71 -4.81
N LEU A 148 0.32 -17.11 -5.26
CA LEU A 148 0.98 -17.45 -6.50
C LEU A 148 1.50 -18.89 -6.49
N MET A 149 2.20 -19.31 -5.42
CA MET A 149 2.72 -20.68 -5.29
C MET A 149 1.63 -21.74 -5.19
N GLN A 150 0.42 -21.37 -4.74
CA GLN A 150 -0.76 -22.24 -4.76
C GLN A 150 -1.54 -22.18 -6.10
N GLY A 151 -1.04 -21.47 -7.11
CA GLY A 151 -1.70 -21.32 -8.41
C GLY A 151 -2.93 -20.39 -8.40
N LYS A 152 -3.15 -19.63 -7.32
CA LYS A 152 -4.31 -18.75 -7.14
C LYS A 152 -4.05 -17.37 -7.73
N ILE A 153 -3.77 -17.33 -9.03
CA ILE A 153 -3.39 -16.11 -9.76
C ILE A 153 -4.45 -15.01 -9.62
N GLU A 154 -5.74 -15.38 -9.60
CA GLU A 154 -6.81 -14.41 -9.42
C GLU A 154 -6.74 -13.72 -8.04
N VAL A 155 -6.43 -14.47 -6.98
CA VAL A 155 -6.29 -13.92 -5.63
C VAL A 155 -5.12 -12.95 -5.59
N VAL A 156 -3.99 -13.27 -6.23
CA VAL A 156 -2.83 -12.37 -6.36
C VAL A 156 -3.24 -11.07 -7.05
N LYS A 157 -3.85 -11.16 -8.23
CA LYS A 157 -4.26 -10.00 -9.02
C LYS A 157 -5.25 -9.11 -8.27
N CYS A 158 -6.32 -9.71 -7.73
CA CYS A 158 -7.36 -8.97 -7.05
C CYS A 158 -6.87 -8.34 -5.74
N SER A 159 -6.04 -9.04 -4.96
CA SER A 159 -5.52 -8.50 -3.69
C SER A 159 -4.56 -7.34 -3.89
N LEU A 160 -3.63 -7.42 -4.85
CA LEU A 160 -2.70 -6.33 -5.14
C LEU A 160 -3.41 -5.12 -5.72
N LEU A 161 -4.33 -5.32 -6.68
CA LEU A 161 -5.12 -4.22 -7.25
C LEU A 161 -6.03 -3.60 -6.18
N GLY A 162 -6.65 -4.42 -5.34
CA GLY A 162 -7.46 -3.97 -4.22
C GLY A 162 -6.67 -3.16 -3.20
N SER A 163 -5.40 -3.49 -2.95
CA SER A 163 -4.52 -2.70 -2.08
C SER A 163 -4.20 -1.32 -2.65
N VAL A 164 -3.99 -1.21 -3.96
CA VAL A 164 -3.87 0.09 -4.64
C VAL A 164 -5.19 0.88 -4.52
N LEU A 165 -6.34 0.26 -4.78
CA LEU A 165 -7.65 0.91 -4.64
C LEU A 165 -7.92 1.38 -3.21
N SER A 166 -7.61 0.54 -2.22
CA SER A 166 -7.74 0.84 -0.80
C SER A 166 -6.92 2.07 -0.43
N ASN A 167 -5.66 2.13 -0.83
CA ASN A 167 -4.81 3.27 -0.51
C ASN A 167 -5.28 4.58 -1.15
N LEU A 168 -5.64 4.53 -2.44
CA LEU A 168 -6.06 5.72 -3.18
C LEU A 168 -7.42 6.25 -2.77
N LEU A 169 -8.39 5.37 -2.49
CA LEU A 169 -9.77 5.78 -2.25
C LEU A 169 -10.18 5.67 -0.79
N LEU A 170 -9.90 4.55 -0.14
CA LEU A 170 -10.33 4.30 1.24
C LEU A 170 -9.43 5.03 2.24
N VAL A 171 -8.12 4.77 2.22
CA VAL A 171 -7.15 5.36 3.15
C VAL A 171 -7.08 6.87 2.97
N LEU A 172 -6.82 7.33 1.75
CA LEU A 172 -6.80 8.76 1.47
C LEU A 172 -8.17 9.39 1.72
N GLY A 173 -9.27 8.80 1.23
CA GLY A 173 -10.61 9.35 1.40
C GLY A 173 -11.03 9.51 2.86
N THR A 174 -10.84 8.48 3.70
CA THR A 174 -11.11 8.58 5.14
C THR A 174 -10.21 9.60 5.82
N SER A 175 -8.93 9.68 5.44
CA SER A 175 -7.99 10.62 6.04
C SER A 175 -8.38 12.07 5.73
N LEU A 176 -8.69 12.39 4.47
CA LEU A 176 -9.15 13.73 4.08
C LEU A 176 -10.53 14.06 4.66
N PHE A 177 -11.42 13.07 4.79
CA PHE A 177 -12.73 13.24 5.40
C PHE A 177 -12.62 13.56 6.89
N CYS A 178 -11.90 12.73 7.65
CA CYS A 178 -11.71 12.91 9.08
C CYS A 178 -10.89 14.17 9.41
N GLY A 179 -9.80 14.42 8.67
CA GLY A 179 -9.01 15.65 8.79
C GLY A 179 -9.83 16.90 8.48
N GLY A 180 -10.64 16.87 7.42
CA GLY A 180 -11.50 17.98 7.03
C GLY A 180 -12.68 18.23 7.98
N ILE A 181 -13.19 17.21 8.67
CA ILE A 181 -14.23 17.39 9.72
C ILE A 181 -13.64 18.10 10.94
N VAL A 182 -12.43 17.71 11.37
CA VAL A 182 -11.78 18.34 12.52
C VAL A 182 -11.42 19.80 12.22
N ASN A 183 -11.03 20.09 10.99
CA ASN A 183 -10.66 21.43 10.52
C ASN A 183 -11.81 22.10 9.77
N LEU A 184 -13.02 22.05 10.33
CA LEU A 184 -14.20 22.57 9.68
C LEU A 184 -14.10 24.10 9.45
N GLY A 185 -14.17 24.53 8.19
CA GLY A 185 -14.15 25.95 7.82
C GLY A 185 -12.79 26.51 7.39
N VAL A 186 -11.74 25.68 7.36
CA VAL A 186 -10.41 26.07 6.85
C VAL A 186 -9.92 25.01 5.86
N ASP A 187 -9.49 25.44 4.67
CA ASP A 187 -8.82 24.54 3.73
C ASP A 187 -7.44 24.15 4.26
N GLN A 188 -7.13 22.86 4.26
CA GLN A 188 -5.84 22.34 4.70
C GLN A 188 -4.88 22.28 3.49
N PRO A 189 -3.87 23.14 3.38
CA PRO A 189 -2.90 23.09 2.29
C PRO A 189 -1.91 21.92 2.45
N TYR A 190 -1.37 21.43 1.34
CA TYR A 190 -0.27 20.46 1.31
C TYR A 190 0.65 20.69 0.11
N ASP A 191 1.92 20.25 0.18
CA ASP A 191 2.85 20.30 -0.95
C ASP A 191 2.50 19.19 -1.95
N ARG A 192 2.24 19.63 -3.18
CA ARG A 192 1.82 18.76 -4.27
C ARG A 192 2.95 17.98 -4.92
N LYS A 193 4.21 18.39 -4.74
CA LYS A 193 5.33 17.81 -5.50
C LYS A 193 5.44 16.29 -5.31
N GLN A 194 5.31 15.83 -4.06
CA GLN A 194 5.33 14.39 -3.75
C GLN A 194 4.12 13.67 -4.37
N ALA A 195 2.94 14.29 -4.30
CA ALA A 195 1.71 13.75 -4.85
C ALA A 195 1.78 13.64 -6.38
N ASP A 196 2.30 14.67 -7.06
CA ASP A 196 2.43 14.72 -8.52
C ASP A 196 3.39 13.63 -9.03
N VAL A 197 4.55 13.42 -8.38
CA VAL A 197 5.49 12.35 -8.73
C VAL A 197 4.86 10.97 -8.57
N SER A 198 4.18 10.74 -7.44
CA SER A 198 3.54 9.45 -7.14
C SER A 198 2.38 9.16 -8.12
N THR A 199 1.60 10.19 -8.44
CA THR A 199 0.49 10.13 -9.40
C THR A 199 0.97 9.85 -10.81
N GLY A 200 2.06 10.49 -11.25
CA GLY A 200 2.66 10.23 -12.56
C GLY A 200 3.11 8.76 -12.71
N LEU A 201 3.69 8.17 -11.66
CA LEU A 201 4.04 6.76 -11.62
C LEU A 201 2.81 5.85 -11.61
N LEU A 202 1.76 6.20 -10.88
CA LEU A 202 0.51 5.46 -10.87
C LEU A 202 -0.16 5.45 -12.25
N ILE A 203 -0.16 6.58 -12.97
CA ILE A 203 -0.64 6.67 -14.35
C ILE A 203 0.15 5.75 -15.28
N LEU A 204 1.49 5.72 -15.14
CA LEU A 204 2.33 4.78 -15.89
C LEU A 204 1.98 3.32 -15.56
N GLY A 205 1.77 2.99 -14.28
CA GLY A 205 1.34 1.66 -13.85
C GLY A 205 0.01 1.25 -14.46
N VAL A 206 -0.98 2.14 -14.43
CA VAL A 206 -2.30 1.94 -15.07
C VAL A 206 -2.16 1.70 -16.57
N LEU A 207 -1.34 2.48 -17.26
CA LEU A 207 -1.08 2.29 -18.69
C LEU A 207 -0.55 0.87 -18.95
N CYS A 208 0.51 0.48 -18.23
CA CYS A 208 1.12 -0.85 -18.34
C CYS A 208 0.15 -2.00 -18.02
N GLN A 209 -0.77 -1.81 -17.07
CA GLN A 209 -1.79 -2.82 -16.72
C GLN A 209 -2.98 -2.83 -17.69
N SER A 210 -3.29 -1.70 -18.33
CA SER A 210 -4.39 -1.60 -19.30
C SER A 210 -4.04 -2.16 -20.69
N LEU A 211 -2.78 -2.08 -21.11
CA LEU A 211 -2.37 -2.48 -22.46
C LEU A 211 -2.58 -3.98 -22.75
N PRO A 212 -2.23 -4.91 -21.85
CA PRO A 212 -2.53 -6.34 -22.04
C PRO A 212 -4.03 -6.62 -22.19
N LEU A 213 -4.87 -5.94 -21.40
CA LEU A 213 -6.32 -6.03 -21.50
C LEU A 213 -6.83 -5.50 -22.86
N MET A 214 -6.37 -4.32 -23.28
CA MET A 214 -6.75 -3.71 -24.55
C MET A 214 -6.33 -4.58 -25.74
N LEU A 215 -5.12 -5.15 -25.68
CA LEU A 215 -4.62 -6.06 -26.70
C LEU A 215 -5.53 -7.30 -26.83
N ARG A 216 -5.93 -7.91 -25.71
CA ARG A 216 -6.86 -9.05 -25.72
C ARG A 216 -8.17 -8.71 -26.43
N TYR A 217 -8.73 -7.52 -26.19
CA TYR A 217 -9.95 -7.07 -26.86
C TYR A 217 -9.75 -6.76 -28.35
N ALA A 218 -8.68 -6.07 -28.72
CA ALA A 218 -8.37 -5.76 -30.12
C ALA A 218 -8.20 -7.03 -30.96
N VAL A 219 -7.58 -8.06 -30.37
CA VAL A 219 -7.37 -9.36 -31.01
C VAL A 219 -8.67 -10.15 -31.07
N GLY A 220 -9.44 -10.15 -29.99
CA GLY A 220 -10.78 -10.77 -29.98
C GLY A 220 -11.74 -10.12 -30.99
N ALA A 221 -11.56 -8.84 -31.30
CA ALA A 221 -12.32 -8.12 -32.32
C ALA A 221 -11.81 -8.35 -33.75
N GLY A 222 -10.70 -9.08 -33.93
CA GLY A 222 -10.10 -9.35 -35.24
C GLY A 222 -9.35 -8.17 -35.86
N GLU A 223 -9.08 -7.10 -35.10
CA GLU A 223 -8.32 -5.95 -35.59
C GLU A 223 -6.84 -6.28 -35.80
N HIS A 224 -6.32 -7.23 -35.04
CA HIS A 224 -4.93 -7.66 -35.07
C HIS A 224 -4.84 -9.19 -35.08
N SER A 225 -4.06 -9.75 -36.01
CA SER A 225 -3.71 -11.17 -35.97
C SER A 225 -2.46 -11.35 -35.09
N ILE A 226 -2.61 -12.07 -34.00
CA ILE A 226 -1.47 -12.43 -33.15
C ILE A 226 -0.84 -13.72 -33.69
N ALA A 227 0.49 -13.75 -33.74
CA ALA A 227 1.26 -14.89 -34.22
C ALA A 227 1.30 -16.08 -33.22
N ALA A 228 1.00 -15.87 -31.92
CA ALA A 228 1.04 -16.92 -30.89
C ALA A 228 0.16 -16.62 -29.66
N ASP A 229 -0.41 -17.65 -29.03
CA ASP A 229 -1.18 -17.56 -27.76
C ASP A 229 -0.43 -16.87 -26.59
N THR A 230 0.88 -16.62 -26.71
CA THR A 230 1.75 -16.06 -25.66
C THR A 230 1.90 -14.54 -25.70
N THR A 231 1.40 -13.84 -26.73
CA THR A 231 1.70 -12.41 -26.92
C THR A 231 1.20 -11.52 -25.78
N GLY A 232 0.07 -11.86 -25.14
CA GLY A 232 -0.40 -11.15 -23.94
C GLY A 232 0.51 -11.31 -22.73
N LEU A 233 1.09 -12.50 -22.55
CA LEU A 233 2.07 -12.80 -21.49
C LEU A 233 3.39 -12.06 -21.75
N ASP A 234 3.88 -12.07 -22.99
CA ASP A 234 5.13 -11.40 -23.36
C ASP A 234 5.03 -9.89 -23.22
N LEU A 235 3.88 -9.30 -23.60
CA LEU A 235 3.59 -7.89 -23.33
C LEU A 235 3.57 -7.61 -21.82
N SER A 236 2.91 -8.46 -21.04
CA SER A 236 2.83 -8.30 -19.57
C SER A 236 4.21 -8.35 -18.90
N ARG A 237 5.10 -9.23 -19.37
CA ARG A 237 6.50 -9.31 -18.91
C ARG A 237 7.29 -8.05 -19.28
N ALA A 238 7.15 -7.57 -20.52
CA ALA A 238 7.80 -6.34 -20.97
C ALA A 238 7.33 -5.13 -20.16
N CYS A 239 6.01 -4.98 -19.95
CA CYS A 239 5.43 -3.95 -19.08
C CYS A 239 5.96 -4.05 -17.65
N SER A 240 6.09 -5.26 -17.11
CA SER A 240 6.62 -5.48 -15.75
C SER A 240 8.07 -5.02 -15.62
N ILE A 241 8.92 -5.29 -16.61
CA ILE A 241 10.30 -4.81 -16.64
C ILE A 241 10.35 -3.27 -16.67
N VAL A 242 9.53 -2.63 -17.51
CA VAL A 242 9.44 -1.16 -17.60
C VAL A 242 9.00 -0.56 -16.27
N MET A 243 7.99 -1.13 -15.61
CA MET A 243 7.52 -0.66 -14.31
C MET A 243 8.60 -0.77 -13.22
N LEU A 244 9.33 -1.89 -13.17
CA LEU A 244 10.43 -2.07 -12.22
C LEU A 244 11.58 -1.10 -12.48
N LEU A 245 11.95 -0.86 -13.74
CA LEU A 245 12.96 0.14 -14.09
C LEU A 245 12.52 1.55 -13.68
N ALA A 246 11.26 1.91 -13.93
CA ALA A 246 10.70 3.18 -13.49
C ALA A 246 10.69 3.30 -11.95
N TYR A 247 10.40 2.21 -11.24
CA TYR A 247 10.46 2.17 -9.78
C TYR A 247 11.89 2.32 -9.24
N VAL A 248 12.89 1.69 -9.86
CA VAL A 248 14.30 1.89 -9.48
C VAL A 248 14.74 3.34 -9.72
N ALA A 249 14.34 3.94 -10.85
CA ALA A 249 14.58 5.36 -11.11
C ALA A 249 13.89 6.24 -10.07
N TYR A 250 12.66 5.90 -9.66
CA TYR A 250 11.93 6.56 -8.58
C TYR A 250 12.65 6.44 -7.24
N LEU A 251 13.14 5.26 -6.85
CA LEU A 251 13.93 5.09 -5.62
C LEU A 251 15.21 5.92 -5.64
N PHE A 252 15.89 6.00 -6.78
CA PHE A 252 17.06 6.88 -6.93
C PHE A 252 16.69 8.36 -6.82
N PHE A 253 15.52 8.73 -7.36
CA PHE A 253 14.97 10.07 -7.23
C PHE A 253 14.67 10.42 -5.77
N GLN A 254 13.94 9.54 -5.08
CA GLN A 254 13.49 9.69 -3.70
C GLN A 254 14.62 9.65 -2.68
N LEU A 255 15.58 8.73 -2.83
CA LEU A 255 16.60 8.47 -1.81
C LEU A 255 17.92 9.22 -2.03
N LYS A 256 18.10 9.86 -3.19
CA LYS A 256 19.39 10.49 -3.53
C LYS A 256 19.26 11.88 -4.14
N THR A 257 18.55 12.03 -5.25
CA THR A 257 18.61 13.31 -6.00
C THR A 257 17.65 14.36 -5.49
N HIS A 258 16.50 13.95 -4.96
CA HIS A 258 15.42 14.85 -4.53
C HIS A 258 14.85 14.45 -3.17
N THR A 259 15.70 14.05 -2.22
CA THR A 259 15.29 13.65 -0.86
C THR A 259 14.42 14.71 -0.17
N GLN A 260 14.75 15.99 -0.38
CA GLN A 260 13.99 17.16 0.10
C GLN A 260 12.50 17.20 -0.30
N LEU A 261 12.09 16.47 -1.34
CA LEU A 261 10.67 16.39 -1.74
C LEU A 261 9.87 15.36 -0.93
N PHE A 262 10.57 14.47 -0.21
CA PHE A 262 9.97 13.33 0.49
C PHE A 262 10.26 13.34 1.99
N GLU A 263 11.16 14.21 2.44
CA GLU A 263 11.35 14.56 3.85
C GLU A 263 10.14 15.39 4.30
N PRO A 264 9.44 14.99 5.39
CA PRO A 264 8.41 15.82 5.98
C PRO A 264 9.03 17.17 6.36
N GLN A 265 8.37 18.29 6.03
CA GLN A 265 8.81 19.60 6.49
C GLN A 265 8.90 19.59 8.01
N GLU A 266 10.04 20.03 8.57
CA GLU A 266 10.25 20.11 10.01
C GLU A 266 9.11 20.92 10.63
N VAL A 267 8.36 20.28 11.52
CA VAL A 267 7.32 20.95 12.30
C VAL A 267 8.01 21.50 13.54
N ASP A 268 7.93 22.82 13.72
CA ASP A 268 8.20 23.54 14.97
C ASP A 268 7.24 23.06 16.09
N GLU A 269 7.35 21.81 16.52
CA GLU A 269 6.84 21.36 17.82
C GLU A 269 8.01 21.39 18.80
N ASP A 270 7.99 22.39 19.69
CA ASP A 270 8.86 22.49 20.86
C ASP A 270 8.95 21.13 21.57
N GLY A 271 10.07 20.42 21.37
CA GLY A 271 10.50 19.33 22.25
C GLY A 271 10.02 17.91 21.94
N GLU A 272 9.77 17.52 20.68
CA GLU A 272 9.80 16.09 20.36
C GLU A 272 11.25 15.63 20.23
N ASP A 273 11.76 14.98 21.28
CA ASP A 273 13.04 14.27 21.31
C ASP A 273 13.30 13.58 19.97
N GLN A 274 14.48 13.75 19.39
CA GLN A 274 14.94 12.89 18.28
C GLN A 274 14.64 11.46 18.71
N GLU A 275 13.68 10.78 18.08
CA GLU A 275 13.32 9.42 18.49
C GLU A 275 14.56 8.53 18.35
N GLU A 276 15.28 8.37 19.44
CA GLU A 276 16.35 7.40 19.56
C GLU A 276 15.74 6.03 19.31
N ALA A 277 16.45 5.21 18.54
CA ALA A 277 15.99 3.85 18.26
C ALA A 277 15.76 3.11 19.59
N VAL A 278 14.49 2.76 19.82
CA VAL A 278 14.01 2.18 21.07
C VAL A 278 14.46 0.72 21.19
N ILE A 279 14.73 0.10 20.03
CA ILE A 279 15.13 -1.29 19.87
C ILE A 279 16.50 -1.33 19.22
N GLY A 280 17.45 -2.03 19.85
CA GLY A 280 18.79 -2.22 19.27
C GLY A 280 18.75 -3.02 17.96
N PHE A 281 19.64 -2.69 17.02
CA PHE A 281 19.70 -3.26 15.66
C PHE A 281 19.52 -4.79 15.59
N GLY A 282 20.28 -5.56 16.38
CA GLY A 282 20.19 -7.03 16.37
C GLY A 282 18.85 -7.58 16.89
N SER A 283 18.26 -6.91 17.89
CA SER A 283 16.91 -7.23 18.38
C SER A 283 15.86 -6.90 17.33
N GLY A 284 16.00 -5.74 16.66
CA GLY A 284 15.13 -5.31 15.58
C GLY A 284 15.09 -6.33 14.44
N LEU A 285 16.26 -6.79 13.98
CA LEU A 285 16.35 -7.79 12.91
C LEU A 285 15.74 -9.14 13.32
N PHE A 286 15.99 -9.60 14.55
CA PHE A 286 15.38 -10.83 15.07
C PHE A 286 13.85 -10.75 15.09
N TRP A 287 13.31 -9.66 15.65
CA TRP A 287 11.85 -9.47 15.72
C TRP A 287 11.23 -9.29 14.34
N LEU A 288 11.92 -8.60 13.43
CA LEU A 288 11.46 -8.44 12.04
C LEU A 288 11.32 -9.82 11.39
N ALA A 289 12.36 -10.65 11.45
CA ALA A 289 12.32 -12.01 10.91
C ALA A 289 11.23 -12.86 11.57
N PHE A 290 11.11 -12.82 12.90
CA PHE A 290 10.09 -13.56 13.64
C PHE A 290 8.66 -13.17 13.24
N LYS A 291 8.37 -11.86 13.15
CA LYS A 291 7.05 -11.36 12.74
C LYS A 291 6.75 -11.71 11.29
N THR A 292 7.73 -11.62 10.40
CA THR A 292 7.60 -12.04 9.00
C THR A 292 7.26 -13.52 8.87
N VAL A 293 7.84 -14.40 9.70
CA VAL A 293 7.47 -15.83 9.73
C VAL A 293 6.02 -16.02 10.20
N LEU A 294 5.56 -15.28 11.22
CA LEU A 294 4.17 -15.33 11.65
C LEU A 294 3.21 -14.85 10.56
N ILE A 295 3.56 -13.79 9.85
CA ILE A 295 2.80 -13.32 8.68
C ILE A 295 2.74 -14.42 7.63
N ALA A 296 3.87 -15.06 7.30
CA ALA A 296 3.90 -16.17 6.33
C ALA A 296 2.94 -17.32 6.71
N ILE A 297 2.94 -17.73 7.98
CA ILE A 297 2.03 -18.77 8.49
C ILE A 297 0.56 -18.35 8.34
N LEU A 298 0.21 -17.14 8.77
CA LEU A 298 -1.17 -16.66 8.65
C LEU A 298 -1.58 -16.42 7.19
N SER A 299 -0.67 -15.96 6.33
CA SER A 299 -0.90 -15.80 4.90
C SER A 299 -1.20 -17.13 4.23
N GLU A 300 -0.48 -18.20 4.58
CA GLU A 300 -0.80 -19.56 4.11
C GLU A 300 -2.23 -19.96 4.51
N PHE A 301 -2.64 -19.66 5.74
CA PHE A 301 -4.00 -19.95 6.21
C PHE A 301 -5.05 -19.12 5.46
N VAL A 302 -4.85 -17.81 5.32
CA VAL A 302 -5.74 -16.92 4.57
C VAL A 302 -5.93 -17.42 3.14
N VAL A 303 -4.82 -17.67 2.44
CA VAL A 303 -4.84 -18.16 1.06
C VAL A 303 -5.52 -19.52 1.01
N GLY A 304 -5.22 -20.45 1.91
CA GLY A 304 -5.81 -21.79 1.94
C GLY A 304 -7.30 -21.84 2.31
N THR A 305 -7.84 -20.78 2.92
CA THR A 305 -9.23 -20.72 3.40
C THR A 305 -10.12 -19.75 2.63
N ILE A 306 -9.59 -19.08 1.60
CA ILE A 306 -10.34 -18.07 0.84
C ILE A 306 -11.49 -18.67 0.02
N GLU A 307 -11.32 -19.79 -0.69
CA GLU A 307 -12.40 -20.43 -1.45
C GLU A 307 -13.46 -21.08 -0.56
N PRO A 308 -13.11 -21.82 0.51
CA PRO A 308 -14.11 -22.31 1.47
C PRO A 308 -14.92 -21.16 2.10
N THR A 309 -14.27 -20.03 2.40
CA THR A 309 -14.94 -18.86 2.95
C THR A 309 -15.84 -18.19 1.93
N SER A 310 -15.39 -18.06 0.68
CA SER A 310 -16.20 -17.60 -0.46
C SER A 310 -17.48 -18.40 -0.61
N GLN A 311 -17.40 -19.74 -0.58
CA GLN A 311 -18.57 -20.62 -0.66
C GLN A 311 -19.51 -20.46 0.54
N SER A 312 -18.96 -20.35 1.76
CA SER A 312 -19.76 -20.21 2.98
C SER A 312 -20.47 -18.86 3.10
N TRP A 313 -19.85 -17.77 2.63
CA TRP A 313 -20.43 -16.43 2.67
C TRP A 313 -21.24 -16.08 1.42
N GLY A 314 -21.16 -16.90 0.36
CA GLY A 314 -21.81 -16.61 -0.92
C GLY A 314 -21.23 -15.38 -1.63
N LEU A 315 -19.97 -15.04 -1.33
CA LEU A 315 -19.23 -13.91 -1.91
C LEU A 315 -18.22 -14.43 -2.94
N SER A 316 -17.93 -13.66 -3.99
CA SER A 316 -16.91 -14.05 -4.97
C SER A 316 -15.50 -13.97 -4.37
N VAL A 317 -14.60 -14.84 -4.84
CA VAL A 317 -13.17 -14.80 -4.45
C VAL A 317 -12.56 -13.45 -4.81
N SER A 318 -12.92 -12.89 -5.97
CA SER A 318 -12.55 -11.53 -6.39
C SER A 318 -13.00 -10.48 -5.38
N PHE A 319 -14.26 -10.48 -4.92
CA PHE A 319 -14.75 -9.52 -3.91
C PHE A 319 -13.97 -9.61 -2.59
N ILE A 320 -13.77 -10.83 -2.08
CA ILE A 320 -12.99 -11.04 -0.84
C ILE A 320 -11.56 -10.53 -1.02
N SER A 321 -10.95 -10.81 -2.18
CA SER A 321 -9.57 -10.44 -2.45
C SER A 321 -9.39 -8.95 -2.69
N ILE A 322 -10.31 -8.27 -3.39
CA ILE A 322 -10.17 -6.87 -3.80
C ILE A 322 -10.69 -5.87 -2.76
N ILE A 323 -11.68 -6.25 -1.95
CA ILE A 323 -12.27 -5.38 -0.92
C ILE A 323 -11.78 -5.77 0.47
N LEU A 324 -11.93 -7.03 0.87
CA LEU A 324 -11.74 -7.42 2.27
C LEU A 324 -10.26 -7.56 2.65
N LEU A 325 -9.45 -8.23 1.82
CA LEU A 325 -8.02 -8.44 2.08
C LEU A 325 -7.24 -7.13 2.27
N PRO A 326 -7.41 -6.12 1.39
CA PRO A 326 -6.71 -4.85 1.47
C PRO A 326 -7.03 -4.02 2.71
N ILE A 327 -8.26 -4.10 3.20
CA ILE A 327 -8.65 -3.42 4.45
C ILE A 327 -7.79 -3.92 5.60
N VAL A 328 -7.48 -5.22 5.61
CA VAL A 328 -6.71 -5.89 6.65
C VAL A 328 -5.20 -5.67 6.47
N GLY A 329 -4.68 -5.86 5.25
CA GLY A 329 -3.26 -5.66 4.93
C GLY A 329 -2.81 -4.22 5.21
N ASN A 330 -3.62 -3.25 4.78
CA ASN A 330 -3.31 -1.83 4.89
C ASN A 330 -3.85 -1.21 6.19
N ALA A 331 -4.45 -1.97 7.11
CA ALA A 331 -5.12 -1.43 8.30
C ALA A 331 -4.22 -0.53 9.16
N ALA A 332 -2.94 -0.91 9.29
CA ALA A 332 -1.94 -0.16 10.02
C ALA A 332 -1.65 1.19 9.34
N GLU A 333 -1.39 1.15 8.04
CA GLU A 333 -1.11 2.32 7.22
C GLU A 333 -2.31 3.27 7.20
N HIS A 334 -3.51 2.69 7.12
CA HIS A 334 -4.78 3.39 7.16
C HIS A 334 -4.97 4.17 8.46
N ALA A 335 -4.78 3.52 9.60
CA ALA A 335 -4.96 4.17 10.88
C ALA A 335 -3.91 5.26 11.13
N GLY A 336 -2.65 5.04 10.73
CA GLY A 336 -1.60 6.06 10.83
C GLY A 336 -1.87 7.28 9.94
N ALA A 337 -2.29 7.08 8.69
CA ALA A 337 -2.66 8.16 7.77
C ALA A 337 -3.81 9.02 8.32
N ILE A 338 -4.86 8.41 8.88
CA ILE A 338 -5.96 9.14 9.51
C ILE A 338 -5.44 9.98 10.68
N ILE A 339 -4.58 9.42 11.54
CA ILE A 339 -4.04 10.15 12.70
C ILE A 339 -3.24 11.38 12.26
N PHE A 340 -2.42 11.27 11.21
CA PHE A 340 -1.69 12.42 10.69
C PHE A 340 -2.60 13.48 10.06
N ALA A 341 -3.63 13.05 9.33
CA ALA A 341 -4.61 13.98 8.76
C ALA A 341 -5.38 14.75 9.84
N LEU A 342 -5.75 14.08 10.94
CA LEU A 342 -6.37 14.71 12.12
C LEU A 342 -5.44 15.72 12.79
N LYS A 343 -4.12 15.49 12.75
CA LYS A 343 -3.09 16.41 13.25
C LYS A 343 -2.71 17.52 12.25
N ASN A 344 -3.48 17.69 11.17
CA ASN A 344 -3.17 18.64 10.10
C ASN A 344 -1.81 18.41 9.41
N LYS A 345 -1.28 17.17 9.46
CA LYS A 345 -0.04 16.76 8.79
C LYS A 345 -0.38 16.02 7.49
N LEU A 346 -0.98 16.75 6.54
CA LEU A 346 -1.47 16.16 5.30
C LEU A 346 -0.36 15.66 4.38
N ASP A 347 0.80 16.32 4.29
CA ASP A 347 1.92 15.84 3.48
C ASP A 347 2.33 14.41 3.86
N ILE A 348 2.36 14.13 5.17
CA ILE A 348 2.64 12.78 5.69
C ILE A 348 1.54 11.80 5.27
N THR A 349 0.29 12.22 5.39
CA THR A 349 -0.89 11.41 5.00
C THR A 349 -0.85 11.03 3.52
N LEU A 350 -0.61 12.01 2.64
CA LEU A 350 -0.49 11.79 1.20
C LEU A 350 0.72 10.90 0.90
N GLY A 351 1.84 11.12 1.56
CA GLY A 351 3.04 10.31 1.39
C GLY A 351 2.88 8.84 1.80
N VAL A 352 2.12 8.56 2.86
CA VAL A 352 1.75 7.19 3.26
C VAL A 352 0.84 6.56 2.20
N ALA A 353 -0.30 7.20 1.89
CA ALA A 353 -1.31 6.62 0.99
C ALA A 353 -0.81 6.47 -0.46
N LEU A 354 -0.31 7.55 -1.07
CA LEU A 354 0.17 7.52 -2.45
C LEU A 354 1.47 6.74 -2.58
N GLY A 355 2.37 6.84 -1.60
CA GLY A 355 3.62 6.08 -1.59
C GLY A 355 3.36 4.58 -1.61
N SER A 356 2.51 4.08 -0.70
CA SER A 356 2.14 2.66 -0.63
C SER A 356 1.46 2.20 -1.91
N ALA A 357 0.50 2.97 -2.44
CA ALA A 357 -0.13 2.69 -3.74
C ALA A 357 0.87 2.60 -4.90
N THR A 358 1.82 3.55 -4.99
CA THR A 358 2.87 3.56 -6.01
C THR A 358 3.80 2.35 -5.85
N GLN A 359 4.19 1.99 -4.63
CA GLN A 359 5.04 0.82 -4.36
C GLN A 359 4.32 -0.48 -4.76
N ILE A 360 3.07 -0.68 -4.35
CA ILE A 360 2.33 -1.88 -4.73
C ILE A 360 2.17 -1.97 -6.24
N SER A 361 1.77 -0.87 -6.88
CA SER A 361 1.54 -0.83 -8.33
C SER A 361 2.83 -1.02 -9.13
N MET A 362 3.88 -0.25 -8.84
CA MET A 362 5.11 -0.19 -9.67
C MET A 362 6.18 -1.19 -9.26
N PHE A 363 6.08 -1.80 -8.08
CA PHE A 363 7.04 -2.79 -7.59
C PHE A 363 6.39 -4.15 -7.31
N VAL A 364 5.41 -4.24 -6.42
CA VAL A 364 4.88 -5.54 -5.95
C VAL A 364 4.15 -6.30 -7.08
N VAL A 365 3.29 -5.64 -7.84
CA VAL A 365 2.59 -6.21 -9.00
C VAL A 365 3.56 -6.75 -10.06
N PRO A 366 4.47 -5.94 -10.64
CA PRO A 366 5.37 -6.43 -11.67
C PRO A 366 6.40 -7.43 -11.12
N LEU A 367 6.84 -7.29 -9.87
CA LEU A 367 7.68 -8.31 -9.22
C LEU A 367 6.97 -9.66 -9.17
N SER A 368 5.67 -9.68 -8.85
CA SER A 368 4.87 -10.91 -8.83
C SER A 368 4.83 -11.59 -10.20
N VAL A 369 4.73 -10.82 -11.29
CA VAL A 369 4.81 -11.36 -12.67
C VAL A 369 6.18 -11.95 -12.98
N ILE A 370 7.27 -11.28 -12.56
CA ILE A 370 8.63 -11.80 -12.76
C ILE A 370 8.88 -13.07 -11.93
N VAL A 371 8.43 -13.11 -10.68
CA VAL A 371 8.53 -14.31 -9.83
C VAL A 371 7.72 -15.45 -10.43
N ALA A 372 6.50 -15.19 -10.93
CA ALA A 372 5.69 -16.18 -11.64
C ALA A 372 6.42 -16.72 -12.86
N TRP A 373 7.06 -15.84 -13.65
CA TRP A 373 7.82 -16.24 -14.82
C TRP A 373 8.99 -17.17 -14.47
N ILE A 374 9.75 -16.86 -13.41
CA ILE A 374 10.85 -17.71 -12.93
C ILE A 374 10.33 -19.06 -12.41
N ALA A 375 9.17 -19.06 -11.74
CA ALA A 375 8.52 -20.26 -11.23
C ALA A 375 7.81 -21.11 -12.31
N GLY A 376 7.79 -20.66 -13.57
CA GLY A 376 7.08 -21.35 -14.66
C GLY A 376 5.54 -21.19 -14.60
N ILE A 377 5.04 -20.24 -13.82
CA ILE A 377 3.61 -19.93 -13.66
C ILE A 377 3.23 -18.82 -14.65
N GLN A 378 2.14 -19.03 -15.40
CA GLN A 378 1.65 -18.07 -16.39
C GLN A 378 0.78 -16.98 -15.73
N MET A 379 1.41 -16.01 -15.09
CA MET A 379 0.74 -14.80 -14.60
C MET A 379 0.98 -13.64 -15.58
N ASP A 380 -0.09 -13.07 -16.12
CA ASP A 380 -0.07 -11.84 -16.91
C ASP A 380 -0.59 -10.63 -16.11
N LEU A 381 -0.59 -9.45 -16.74
CA LEU A 381 -1.16 -8.21 -16.20
C LEU A 381 -2.58 -7.94 -16.74
N ASP A 382 -3.28 -8.94 -17.27
CA ASP A 382 -4.71 -8.82 -17.61
C ASP A 382 -5.56 -9.02 -16.35
N PHE A 383 -6.02 -7.92 -15.76
CA PHE A 383 -6.85 -7.93 -14.55
C PHE A 383 -8.35 -8.12 -14.83
N LYS A 384 -8.77 -8.29 -16.08
CA LYS A 384 -10.17 -8.18 -16.54
C LYS A 384 -10.69 -6.73 -16.50
N LEU A 385 -11.84 -6.51 -17.15
CA LEU A 385 -12.36 -5.19 -17.49
C LEU A 385 -12.78 -4.37 -16.26
N VAL A 386 -13.46 -4.99 -15.30
CA VAL A 386 -14.01 -4.27 -14.13
C VAL A 386 -12.89 -3.83 -13.20
N GLU A 387 -11.90 -4.69 -13.00
CA GLU A 387 -10.72 -4.46 -12.17
C GLU A 387 -9.82 -3.37 -12.77
N THR A 388 -9.41 -3.49 -14.03
CA THR A 388 -8.61 -2.47 -14.72
C THR A 388 -9.36 -1.15 -14.83
N GLY A 389 -10.66 -1.19 -15.15
CA GLY A 389 -11.50 0.01 -15.23
C GLY A 389 -11.62 0.73 -13.89
N SER A 390 -11.82 -0.03 -12.80
CA SER A 390 -11.87 0.52 -11.44
C SER A 390 -10.55 1.17 -11.05
N LEU A 391 -9.41 0.53 -11.35
CA LEU A 391 -8.10 1.10 -11.09
C LEU A 391 -7.86 2.39 -11.88
N PHE A 392 -8.17 2.38 -13.19
CA PHE A 392 -8.02 3.55 -14.06
C PHE A 392 -8.82 4.74 -13.52
N VAL A 393 -10.11 4.54 -13.22
CA VAL A 393 -10.96 5.59 -12.67
C VAL A 393 -10.44 6.07 -11.32
N SER A 394 -9.99 5.17 -10.46
CA SER A 394 -9.49 5.52 -9.12
C SER A 394 -8.24 6.40 -9.17
N VAL A 395 -7.28 6.07 -10.04
CA VAL A 395 -6.08 6.88 -10.24
C VAL A 395 -6.45 8.26 -10.78
N ILE A 396 -7.33 8.33 -11.78
CA ILE A 396 -7.79 9.61 -12.36
C ILE A 396 -8.52 10.47 -11.35
N VAL A 397 -9.51 9.92 -10.64
CA VAL A 397 -10.28 10.66 -9.62
C VAL A 397 -9.35 11.16 -8.52
N THR A 398 -8.41 10.33 -8.06
CA THR A 398 -7.41 10.74 -7.05
C THR A 398 -6.51 11.85 -7.58
N SER A 399 -6.01 11.73 -8.82
CA SER A 399 -5.18 12.75 -9.47
C SER A 399 -5.88 14.11 -9.52
N PHE A 400 -7.13 14.13 -9.98
CA PHE A 400 -7.92 15.36 -10.06
C PHE A 400 -8.26 15.92 -8.68
N THR A 401 -8.57 15.06 -7.72
CA THR A 401 -8.87 15.46 -6.34
C THR A 401 -7.69 16.16 -5.67
N LEU A 402 -6.45 15.80 -6.06
CA LEU A 402 -5.23 16.36 -5.48
C LEU A 402 -4.63 17.52 -6.30
N GLN A 403 -5.26 17.93 -7.40
CA GLN A 403 -4.69 18.85 -8.38
C GLN A 403 -4.68 20.33 -7.94
N ASP A 404 -5.26 20.68 -6.81
CA ASP A 404 -5.32 22.07 -6.32
C ASP A 404 -4.51 22.29 -5.05
N GLY A 405 -3.96 21.24 -4.43
CA GLY A 405 -3.06 21.36 -3.27
C GLY A 405 -3.76 21.73 -1.97
N THR A 406 -5.08 21.63 -1.92
CA THR A 406 -5.89 21.87 -0.72
C THR A 406 -6.75 20.66 -0.41
N SER A 407 -7.09 20.46 0.86
CA SER A 407 -7.98 19.40 1.31
C SER A 407 -9.13 19.95 2.13
N HIS A 408 -10.30 19.35 1.93
CA HIS A 408 -11.50 19.58 2.71
C HIS A 408 -12.34 18.29 2.76
N TYR A 409 -13.27 18.20 3.72
CA TYR A 409 -14.01 16.96 3.98
C TYR A 409 -14.74 16.39 2.74
N LEU A 410 -15.24 17.26 1.85
CA LEU A 410 -15.97 16.83 0.66
C LEU A 410 -15.10 16.03 -0.34
N LYS A 411 -13.79 16.35 -0.46
CA LYS A 411 -12.86 15.54 -1.26
C LYS A 411 -12.70 14.14 -0.67
N GLY A 412 -12.61 14.07 0.66
CA GLY A 412 -12.60 12.79 1.37
C GLY A 412 -13.86 11.97 1.12
N ILE A 413 -15.04 12.57 1.25
CA ILE A 413 -16.32 11.92 0.95
C ILE A 413 -16.35 11.40 -0.49
N LEU A 414 -15.92 12.21 -1.47
CA LEU A 414 -15.92 11.82 -2.88
C LEU A 414 -15.13 10.52 -3.10
N LEU A 415 -13.90 10.45 -2.58
CA LEU A 415 -13.05 9.26 -2.68
C LEU A 415 -13.68 8.04 -1.99
N LEU A 416 -14.29 8.24 -0.81
CA LEU A 416 -15.00 7.17 -0.10
C LEU A 416 -16.21 6.64 -0.87
N LEU A 417 -17.01 7.54 -1.45
CA LEU A 417 -18.15 7.14 -2.26
C LEU A 417 -17.70 6.38 -3.51
N CYS A 418 -16.60 6.78 -4.15
CA CYS A 418 -16.00 6.01 -5.23
C CYS A 418 -15.62 4.59 -4.77
N TYR A 419 -14.98 4.44 -3.61
CA TYR A 419 -14.63 3.13 -3.06
C TYR A 419 -15.87 2.27 -2.78
N ILE A 420 -16.93 2.86 -2.20
CA ILE A 420 -18.19 2.16 -1.90
C ILE A 420 -18.88 1.70 -3.19
N VAL A 421 -18.93 2.54 -4.23
CA VAL A 421 -19.55 2.19 -5.52
C VAL A 421 -18.77 1.07 -6.21
N ILE A 422 -17.44 1.14 -6.20
CA ILE A 422 -16.58 0.07 -6.72
C ILE A 422 -16.81 -1.22 -5.92
N GLY A 423 -16.83 -1.15 -4.59
CA GLY A 423 -17.13 -2.29 -3.72
C GLY A 423 -18.49 -2.91 -4.00
N ALA A 424 -19.53 -2.09 -4.21
CA ALA A 424 -20.86 -2.55 -4.60
C ALA A 424 -20.85 -3.23 -5.97
N CYS A 425 -20.06 -2.74 -6.93
CA CYS A 425 -19.88 -3.38 -8.23
C CYS A 425 -19.33 -4.81 -8.06
N PHE A 426 -18.21 -4.97 -7.34
CA PHE A 426 -17.60 -6.28 -7.08
C PHE A 426 -18.49 -7.21 -6.24
N PHE A 427 -19.32 -6.66 -5.36
CA PHE A 427 -20.28 -7.43 -4.57
C PHE A 427 -21.36 -8.08 -5.45
N VAL A 428 -21.82 -7.35 -6.47
CA VAL A 428 -22.84 -7.84 -7.41
C VAL A 428 -22.24 -8.76 -8.48
N THR A 429 -20.97 -8.55 -8.85
CA THR A 429 -20.26 -9.42 -9.80
C THR A 429 -20.02 -10.82 -9.20
N ARG A 430 -20.94 -11.75 -9.48
CA ARG A 430 -20.73 -13.18 -9.23
C ARG A 430 -20.00 -13.81 -10.39
N GLN A 431 -18.91 -14.52 -10.10
CA GLN A 431 -18.32 -15.38 -11.11
C GLN A 431 -19.25 -16.57 -11.38
N PRO A 432 -19.47 -16.94 -12.64
CA PRO A 432 -20.19 -18.16 -12.95
C PRO A 432 -19.39 -19.34 -12.39
N SER A 433 -19.99 -20.09 -11.48
CA SER A 433 -19.42 -21.32 -10.94
C SER A 433 -19.06 -22.26 -12.10
N SER A 434 -17.79 -22.62 -12.26
CA SER A 434 -17.33 -23.63 -13.22
C SER A 434 -17.70 -25.05 -12.77
N HIS A 435 -18.97 -25.24 -12.41
CA HIS A 435 -19.60 -26.53 -12.13
C HIS A 435 -21.01 -26.50 -12.75
N ALA A 436 -21.05 -26.35 -14.07
CA ALA A 436 -22.16 -26.87 -14.87
C ALA A 436 -21.54 -27.85 -15.86
N ASN A 437 -21.76 -29.13 -15.57
CA ASN A 437 -21.38 -30.33 -16.30
C ASN A 437 -21.02 -30.15 -17.78
N GLY A 438 -19.97 -30.88 -18.18
CA GLY A 438 -19.86 -31.39 -19.53
C GLY A 438 -21.16 -32.09 -19.92
N ASN A 439 -21.91 -31.45 -20.79
CA ASN A 439 -22.74 -32.06 -21.82
C ASN A 439 -22.92 -31.01 -22.89
N GLY A 440 -22.50 -31.35 -24.11
CA GLY A 440 -22.57 -30.47 -25.26
C GLY A 440 -23.97 -29.89 -25.44
N ALA A 441 -24.04 -28.57 -25.44
CA ALA A 441 -25.11 -27.84 -26.08
C ALA A 441 -24.40 -26.73 -26.86
N GLY A 442 -24.19 -26.98 -28.15
CA GLY A 442 -23.75 -25.94 -29.08
C GLY A 442 -24.72 -24.77 -28.97
N MET A 443 -24.17 -23.56 -28.96
CA MET A 443 -24.93 -22.34 -29.21
C MET A 443 -25.58 -22.50 -30.59
N ALA A 444 -26.87 -22.85 -30.59
CA ALA A 444 -27.72 -22.70 -31.75
C ALA A 444 -27.91 -21.20 -31.97
N VAL A 445 -27.16 -20.66 -32.94
CA VAL A 445 -27.47 -19.39 -33.58
C VAL A 445 -28.87 -19.53 -34.19
N PRO A 446 -29.86 -18.69 -33.87
CA PRO A 446 -31.12 -18.71 -34.57
C PRO A 446 -30.90 -18.10 -35.96
N SER A 447 -30.73 -18.96 -36.97
CA SER A 447 -30.87 -18.59 -38.38
C SER A 447 -32.34 -18.30 -38.65
N GLY A 448 -32.73 -17.02 -38.55
CA GLY A 448 -34.02 -16.54 -39.03
C GLY A 448 -34.11 -16.73 -40.54
N THR A 449 -34.84 -17.77 -40.96
CA THR A 449 -35.29 -17.95 -42.34
C THR A 449 -36.33 -16.89 -42.67
N TRP A 450 -35.93 -15.87 -43.43
CA TRP A 450 -36.88 -15.00 -44.14
C TRP A 450 -37.49 -15.79 -45.29
N ASN A 451 -38.65 -16.39 -45.06
CA ASN A 451 -39.52 -16.87 -46.13
C ASN A 451 -40.21 -15.65 -46.76
N ALA A 452 -39.63 -15.13 -47.84
CA ALA A 452 -40.36 -14.29 -48.78
C ALA A 452 -41.16 -15.22 -49.70
N GLN A 453 -42.44 -15.46 -49.35
CA GLN A 453 -43.41 -15.99 -50.30
C GLN A 453 -44.03 -14.82 -51.07
N VAL A 454 -43.88 -14.93 -52.39
CA VAL A 454 -44.55 -14.15 -53.43
C VAL A 454 -46.06 -14.41 -53.37
N ALA A 455 -46.85 -13.35 -53.30
CA ALA A 455 -48.16 -13.21 -53.93
C ALA A 455 -48.46 -11.73 -54.13
#